data_AF-A0A2U2ZI32-F1
#
_entry.id   AF-A0A2U2ZI32-F1
#
_cell.length_a   1.000
_cell.length_b   1.000
_cell.length_c   1.000
_cell.angle_alpha   90.00
_cell.angle_beta   90.00
_cell.angle_gamma   90.00
#
_symmetry.space_group_name_H-M   'P 1'
#
loop_
_entity.id
_entity.type
_entity.pdbx_description
1 polymer ?
#
loop_
_entity_poly.entity_id
_entity_poly.type
_entity_poly.pdbx_seq_one_letter_code
_entity_poly.pdbx_strand_id
1 'polypeptide(L)'
;MKVSHSPATLFAAFDDPDLIAHAGLVPTIRLAERCGLPRLVAEKVRLTGAANGAGTAADAKALSIVGGMIAGADSIEDLDVLRHGGLSRLFGGVRAPSTLGSFLRAFTWGHVRQLESAVRAFTCTLAAHTGLVPKRDEVVFVDIDSKVKQVYGPAKQGASFGYTKQRGLHFQIVTVKTSTCAPVIVATRLRKGSAGSGKGAASLLREALATVRAMGITAKVIVRADSAYFSHKVVDVCRKADAHFSLAVAVHKTIREAIAGIAETAWTPIKYAAAVWDAAEARWISDAEIAEVPFTAFTSKKKAFHATARLIVRRVKRLNPKSVPAGQAELFGVWRHHVIFTDSPFVLAQAEPMHREHAQVEQVFADLEDSALAHLPSGRFTANAAWLTLAATAYNLTRAAGHLASVFHARARTGTIRRHLINIPARIATGARRLTLHLSQHWPWEADFVDLWTTTGQRMVT
;
A
#
# COMPACT_ATOMS: atom_id res chain seq x y z
N MET A 1 -21.39 -28.98 -1.90
CA MET A 1 -21.56 -29.34 -3.33
C MET A 1 -21.06 -30.77 -3.53
N LYS A 2 -21.67 -31.57 -4.41
CA LYS A 2 -21.20 -32.90 -4.83
C LYS A 2 -20.98 -32.88 -6.35
N VAL A 3 -19.88 -33.43 -6.85
CA VAL A 3 -19.65 -33.58 -8.30
C VAL A 3 -20.71 -34.54 -8.85
N SER A 4 -21.42 -34.14 -9.91
CA SER A 4 -22.59 -34.87 -10.44
C SER A 4 -22.24 -35.97 -11.45
N HIS A 5 -20.99 -36.09 -11.85
CA HIS A 5 -20.52 -37.03 -12.87
C HIS A 5 -19.48 -37.99 -12.29
N SER A 6 -19.44 -39.22 -12.81
CA SER A 6 -18.43 -40.20 -12.41
C SER A 6 -17.09 -39.89 -13.08
N PRO A 7 -15.95 -40.28 -12.47
CA PRO A 7 -14.64 -40.13 -13.10
C PRO A 7 -14.52 -40.79 -14.49
N ALA A 8 -15.30 -41.84 -14.75
CA ALA A 8 -15.29 -42.57 -16.03
C ALA A 8 -15.98 -41.82 -17.18
N THR A 9 -16.78 -40.79 -16.90
CA THR A 9 -17.58 -40.04 -17.88
C THR A 9 -17.20 -38.57 -17.98
N LEU A 10 -16.25 -38.11 -17.16
CA LEU A 10 -15.77 -36.74 -17.12
C LEU A 10 -14.38 -36.64 -17.75
N PHE A 11 -14.29 -35.91 -18.85
CA PHE A 11 -13.03 -35.66 -19.58
C PHE A 11 -12.68 -34.17 -19.55
N ALA A 12 -11.39 -33.84 -19.59
CA ALA A 12 -10.89 -32.47 -19.67
C ALA A 12 -9.84 -32.36 -20.80
N ALA A 13 -9.89 -31.29 -21.57
CA ALA A 13 -8.96 -30.99 -22.66
C ALA A 13 -8.55 -29.51 -22.63
N PHE A 14 -7.34 -29.21 -23.12
CA PHE A 14 -6.80 -27.85 -23.29
C PHE A 14 -6.76 -27.49 -24.78
N ASP A 15 -7.92 -27.48 -25.43
CA ASP A 15 -8.07 -27.43 -26.89
C ASP A 15 -8.86 -26.22 -27.42
N ASP A 16 -9.46 -25.38 -26.56
CA ASP A 16 -10.16 -24.16 -26.98
C ASP A 16 -9.22 -22.93 -26.97
N PRO A 17 -8.81 -22.40 -28.14
CA PRO A 17 -7.92 -21.25 -28.24
C PRO A 17 -8.62 -19.91 -27.94
N ASP A 18 -9.93 -19.90 -27.76
CA ASP A 18 -10.74 -18.70 -27.56
C ASP A 18 -11.10 -18.48 -26.09
N LEU A 19 -10.75 -19.40 -25.19
CA LEU A 19 -10.98 -19.24 -23.76
C LEU A 19 -9.93 -18.35 -23.08
N ILE A 20 -10.39 -17.52 -22.16
CA ILE A 20 -9.57 -16.74 -21.24
C ILE A 20 -10.12 -16.85 -19.81
N ALA A 21 -9.25 -16.63 -18.82
CA ALA A 21 -9.62 -16.69 -17.40
C ALA A 21 -9.76 -15.30 -16.74
N HIS A 22 -9.38 -14.23 -17.45
CA HIS A 22 -9.18 -12.90 -16.86
C HIS A 22 -9.82 -11.77 -17.68
N ALA A 23 -11.12 -11.85 -17.98
CA ALA A 23 -11.79 -10.84 -18.80
C ALA A 23 -11.70 -9.42 -18.22
N GLY A 24 -11.65 -9.29 -16.89
CA GLY A 24 -11.49 -7.99 -16.22
C GLY A 24 -10.11 -7.36 -16.33
N LEU A 25 -9.11 -8.05 -16.89
CA LEU A 25 -7.89 -7.38 -17.30
C LEU A 25 -8.14 -6.34 -18.40
N VAL A 26 -9.14 -6.53 -19.26
CA VAL A 26 -9.43 -5.58 -20.35
C VAL A 26 -9.73 -4.17 -19.82
N PRO A 27 -10.74 -3.94 -18.95
CA PRO A 27 -11.01 -2.61 -18.40
C PRO A 27 -9.84 -2.09 -17.56
N THR A 28 -9.15 -2.97 -16.83
CA THR A 28 -8.07 -2.56 -15.92
C THR A 28 -6.81 -2.11 -16.67
N ILE A 29 -6.43 -2.82 -17.73
CA ILE A 29 -5.30 -2.42 -18.59
C ILE A 29 -5.66 -1.19 -19.42
N ARG A 30 -6.90 -1.08 -19.94
CA ARG A 30 -7.37 0.15 -20.59
C ARG A 30 -7.30 1.36 -19.67
N LEU A 31 -7.64 1.19 -18.39
CA LEU A 31 -7.49 2.25 -17.39
C LEU A 31 -6.02 2.65 -17.22
N ALA A 32 -5.09 1.68 -17.18
CA ALA A 32 -3.66 1.95 -17.12
C ALA A 32 -3.15 2.75 -18.34
N GLU A 33 -3.61 2.38 -19.53
CA GLU A 33 -3.29 3.04 -20.80
C GLU A 33 -3.82 4.48 -20.82
N ARG A 34 -5.10 4.68 -20.47
CA ARG A 34 -5.74 6.01 -20.39
C ARG A 34 -5.05 6.94 -19.40
N CYS A 35 -4.60 6.39 -18.27
CA CYS A 35 -3.84 7.14 -17.27
C CYS A 35 -2.34 7.27 -17.65
N GLY A 36 -1.92 6.73 -18.79
CA GLY A 36 -0.61 6.97 -19.39
C GLY A 36 0.52 6.13 -18.82
N LEU A 37 0.26 5.01 -18.12
CA LEU A 37 1.33 4.16 -17.57
C LEU A 37 2.37 3.75 -18.63
N PRO A 38 1.98 3.21 -19.81
CA PRO A 38 2.95 2.79 -20.83
C PRO A 38 3.80 3.97 -21.32
N ARG A 39 3.15 5.10 -21.64
CA ARG A 39 3.82 6.34 -22.08
C ARG A 39 4.82 6.84 -21.04
N LEU A 40 4.43 6.92 -19.77
CA LEU A 40 5.29 7.41 -18.69
C LEU A 40 6.51 6.51 -18.48
N VAL A 41 6.35 5.19 -18.58
CA VAL A 41 7.48 4.25 -18.53
C VAL A 41 8.36 4.40 -19.76
N ALA A 42 7.77 4.46 -20.96
CA ALA A 42 8.48 4.69 -22.22
C ALA A 42 9.19 6.05 -22.27
N GLU A 43 8.82 7.05 -21.48
CA GLU A 43 9.50 8.35 -21.42
C GLU A 43 10.62 8.38 -20.39
N LYS A 44 10.40 7.79 -19.22
CA LYS A 44 11.28 7.98 -18.05
C LYS A 44 12.28 6.85 -17.83
N VAL A 45 11.94 5.63 -18.22
CA VAL A 45 12.78 4.44 -17.97
C VAL A 45 13.69 4.22 -19.17
N ARG A 46 14.98 4.44 -18.98
CA ARG A 46 16.02 4.42 -20.04
C ARG A 46 17.10 3.42 -19.66
N LEU A 47 16.95 2.17 -20.10
CA LEU A 47 17.96 1.13 -19.94
C LEU A 47 18.89 1.12 -21.17
N THR A 48 19.65 2.19 -21.37
CA THR A 48 20.65 2.28 -22.44
C THR A 48 21.85 1.39 -22.09
N GLY A 49 22.25 0.50 -23.00
CA GLY A 49 23.45 -0.34 -22.84
C GLY A 49 23.21 -1.77 -22.31
N ALA A 50 21.96 -2.23 -22.20
CA ALA A 50 21.71 -3.64 -21.91
C ALA A 50 21.94 -4.52 -23.16
N ALA A 51 23.02 -5.31 -23.17
CA ALA A 51 23.45 -6.13 -24.30
C ALA A 51 22.42 -7.18 -24.77
N ASN A 52 21.47 -7.57 -23.92
CA ASN A 52 20.47 -8.61 -24.18
C ASN A 52 19.08 -8.05 -24.58
N GLY A 53 19.02 -6.80 -25.05
CA GLY A 53 17.74 -6.17 -25.41
C GLY A 53 16.81 -5.94 -24.21
N ALA A 54 17.29 -6.05 -22.96
CA ALA A 54 16.45 -5.87 -21.77
C ALA A 54 15.78 -4.49 -21.74
N GLY A 55 16.41 -3.46 -22.29
CA GLY A 55 15.85 -2.10 -22.34
C GLY A 55 14.81 -1.84 -23.44
N THR A 56 14.60 -2.75 -24.38
CA THR A 56 13.58 -2.60 -25.43
C THR A 56 12.17 -2.69 -24.85
N ALA A 57 11.19 -1.95 -25.38
CA ALA A 57 9.78 -2.06 -24.99
C ALA A 57 9.55 -2.10 -23.46
N ALA A 58 10.21 -1.19 -22.72
CA ALA A 58 10.14 -1.13 -21.26
C ALA A 58 8.71 -0.90 -20.75
N ASP A 59 7.93 -0.16 -21.52
CA ASP A 59 6.49 0.05 -21.38
C ASP A 59 5.71 -1.26 -21.42
N ALA A 60 5.84 -2.05 -22.49
CA ALA A 60 5.14 -3.32 -22.64
C ALA A 60 5.55 -4.33 -21.55
N LYS A 61 6.83 -4.33 -21.16
CA LYS A 61 7.35 -5.19 -20.09
C LYS A 61 6.80 -4.80 -18.71
N ALA A 62 6.79 -3.50 -18.39
CA ALA A 62 6.20 -3.02 -17.13
C ALA A 62 4.69 -3.29 -17.09
N LEU A 63 3.97 -3.05 -18.19
CA LEU A 63 2.54 -3.32 -18.28
C LEU A 63 2.22 -4.82 -18.19
N SER A 64 3.05 -5.70 -18.77
CA SER A 64 2.91 -7.15 -18.61
C SER A 64 3.09 -7.58 -17.15
N ILE A 65 4.07 -7.02 -16.43
CA ILE A 65 4.27 -7.32 -15.01
C ILE A 65 3.07 -6.85 -14.18
N VAL A 66 2.59 -5.63 -14.40
CA VAL A 66 1.42 -5.08 -13.70
C VAL A 66 0.16 -5.91 -14.01
N GLY A 67 -0.08 -6.25 -15.28
CA GLY A 67 -1.21 -7.10 -15.68
C GLY A 67 -1.16 -8.48 -15.04
N GLY A 68 0.01 -9.12 -15.02
CA GLY A 68 0.20 -10.43 -14.39
C GLY A 68 -0.06 -10.36 -12.88
N MET A 69 0.46 -9.33 -12.20
CA MET A 69 0.20 -9.07 -10.78
C MET A 69 -1.29 -8.87 -10.48
N ILE A 70 -2.03 -8.19 -11.37
CA ILE A 70 -3.48 -8.00 -11.24
C ILE A 70 -4.22 -9.34 -11.40
N ALA A 71 -3.77 -10.19 -12.34
CA ALA A 71 -4.34 -11.51 -12.59
C ALA A 71 -4.03 -12.56 -11.51
N GLY A 72 -2.93 -12.41 -10.76
CA GLY A 72 -2.55 -13.42 -9.78
C GLY A 72 -1.08 -13.53 -9.45
N ALA A 73 -0.20 -13.11 -10.36
CA ALA A 73 1.22 -13.45 -10.30
C ALA A 73 1.91 -12.78 -9.11
N ASP A 74 2.63 -13.58 -8.34
CA ASP A 74 3.48 -13.12 -7.24
C ASP A 74 4.98 -13.46 -7.44
N SER A 75 5.30 -14.22 -8.49
CA SER A 75 6.65 -14.51 -8.96
C SER A 75 6.87 -14.09 -10.42
N ILE A 76 8.10 -14.16 -10.91
CA ILE A 76 8.40 -13.84 -12.33
C ILE A 76 7.82 -14.93 -13.24
N GLU A 77 7.90 -16.19 -12.80
CA GLU A 77 7.41 -17.37 -13.49
C GLU A 77 5.89 -17.32 -13.65
N ASP A 78 5.14 -16.92 -12.62
CA ASP A 78 3.67 -16.83 -12.66
C ASP A 78 3.15 -15.78 -13.65
N LEU A 79 4.01 -14.89 -14.17
CA LEU A 79 3.61 -13.95 -15.23
C LEU A 79 3.22 -14.66 -16.54
N ASP A 80 3.48 -15.97 -16.67
CA ASP A 80 2.99 -16.78 -17.78
C ASP A 80 1.45 -16.90 -17.80
N VAL A 81 0.78 -16.55 -16.70
CA VAL A 81 -0.69 -16.39 -16.61
C VAL A 81 -1.27 -15.44 -17.67
N LEU A 82 -0.44 -14.61 -18.31
CA LEU A 82 -0.87 -13.71 -19.39
C LEU A 82 -0.84 -14.35 -20.79
N ARG A 83 -0.42 -15.61 -20.92
CA ARG A 83 -0.07 -16.23 -22.21
C ARG A 83 -0.91 -17.45 -22.58
N HIS A 84 -1.92 -17.82 -21.79
CA HIS A 84 -2.81 -18.93 -22.12
C HIS A 84 -4.00 -18.53 -22.99
N GLY A 85 -4.52 -19.51 -23.73
CA GLY A 85 -5.74 -19.41 -24.53
C GLY A 85 -5.78 -18.18 -25.43
N GLY A 86 -6.89 -17.46 -25.39
CA GLY A 86 -7.16 -16.32 -26.27
C GLY A 86 -6.52 -14.99 -25.87
N LEU A 87 -5.71 -14.92 -24.79
CA LEU A 87 -5.23 -13.64 -24.25
C LEU A 87 -4.40 -12.82 -25.24
N SER A 88 -3.64 -13.47 -26.13
CA SER A 88 -2.86 -12.80 -27.18
C SER A 88 -3.71 -12.06 -28.21
N ARG A 89 -5.01 -12.39 -28.32
CA ARG A 89 -5.96 -11.68 -29.18
C ARG A 89 -6.49 -10.39 -28.53
N LEU A 90 -6.40 -10.28 -27.20
CA LEU A 90 -6.85 -9.12 -26.44
C LEU A 90 -5.70 -8.16 -26.11
N PHE A 91 -4.51 -8.71 -25.88
CA PHE A 91 -3.36 -7.95 -25.42
C PHE A 91 -2.17 -8.14 -26.35
N GLY A 92 -1.81 -7.07 -27.06
CA GLY A 92 -0.55 -6.99 -27.79
C GLY A 92 0.63 -6.79 -26.83
N GLY A 93 1.82 -7.25 -27.23
CA GLY A 93 3.06 -6.91 -26.53
C GLY A 93 3.34 -7.66 -25.22
N VAL A 94 2.51 -8.65 -24.85
CA VAL A 94 2.79 -9.55 -23.71
C VAL A 94 4.14 -10.23 -23.90
N ARG A 95 4.94 -10.30 -22.83
CA ARG A 95 6.30 -10.89 -22.86
C ARG A 95 6.38 -12.13 -21.98
N ALA A 96 7.24 -13.06 -22.39
CA ALA A 96 7.53 -14.27 -21.62
C ALA A 96 8.18 -13.93 -20.26
N PRO A 97 7.95 -14.75 -19.21
CA PRO A 97 8.61 -14.62 -17.91
C PRO A 97 10.13 -14.40 -17.98
N SER A 98 10.82 -15.13 -18.85
CA SER A 98 12.28 -15.01 -19.04
C SER A 98 12.70 -13.61 -19.51
N THR A 99 11.93 -13.01 -20.41
CA THR A 99 12.13 -11.63 -20.90
C THR A 99 11.86 -10.62 -19.79
N LEU A 100 10.78 -10.78 -19.02
CA LEU A 100 10.41 -9.90 -17.91
C LEU A 100 11.44 -9.97 -16.77
N GLY A 101 11.93 -11.17 -16.47
CA GLY A 101 13.01 -11.37 -15.51
C GLY A 101 14.31 -10.70 -15.96
N SER A 102 14.69 -10.82 -17.24
CA SER A 102 15.87 -10.15 -17.79
C SER A 102 15.75 -8.62 -17.74
N PHE A 103 14.56 -8.08 -18.00
CA PHE A 103 14.24 -6.67 -17.84
C PHE A 103 14.45 -6.20 -16.39
N LEU A 104 13.80 -6.85 -15.43
CA LEU A 104 13.93 -6.50 -14.00
C LEU A 104 15.38 -6.61 -13.52
N ARG A 105 16.09 -7.67 -13.92
CA ARG A 105 17.49 -7.87 -13.56
C ARG A 105 18.43 -6.84 -14.19
N ALA A 106 18.06 -6.16 -15.27
CA ALA A 106 18.88 -5.09 -15.85
C ALA A 106 18.78 -3.75 -15.09
N PHE A 107 17.92 -3.63 -14.08
CA PHE A 107 17.79 -2.39 -13.31
C PHE A 107 19.05 -2.12 -12.49
N THR A 108 19.53 -0.87 -12.57
CA THR A 108 20.42 -0.25 -11.58
C THR A 108 19.57 0.55 -10.59
N TRP A 109 20.19 1.13 -9.55
CA TRP A 109 19.47 2.02 -8.66
C TRP A 109 18.87 3.24 -9.40
N GLY A 110 19.60 3.80 -10.39
CA GLY A 110 19.09 4.89 -11.23
C GLY A 110 17.83 4.50 -12.01
N HIS A 111 17.79 3.29 -12.56
CA HIS A 111 16.59 2.78 -13.27
C HIS A 111 15.39 2.59 -12.31
N VAL A 112 15.63 2.16 -11.07
CA VAL A 112 14.56 2.09 -10.05
C VAL A 112 14.00 3.49 -9.78
N ARG A 113 14.85 4.50 -9.62
CA ARG A 113 14.42 5.90 -9.41
C ARG A 113 13.65 6.48 -10.60
N GLN A 114 14.03 6.11 -11.82
CA GLN A 114 13.29 6.45 -13.05
C GLN A 114 11.88 5.81 -13.05
N LEU A 115 11.78 4.52 -12.70
CA LEU A 115 10.51 3.83 -12.60
C LEU A 115 9.61 4.42 -11.51
N GLU A 116 10.15 4.68 -10.32
CA GLU A 116 9.42 5.36 -9.24
C GLU A 116 8.92 6.75 -9.68
N SER A 117 9.68 7.47 -10.51
CA SER A 117 9.25 8.75 -11.11
C SER A 117 8.07 8.58 -12.07
N ALA A 118 8.09 7.54 -12.91
CA ALA A 118 6.98 7.20 -13.80
C ALA A 118 5.73 6.81 -13.02
N VAL A 119 5.89 5.97 -11.99
CA VAL A 119 4.78 5.51 -11.15
C VAL A 119 4.17 6.64 -10.34
N ARG A 120 4.95 7.57 -9.77
CA ARG A 120 4.38 8.76 -9.10
C ARG A 120 3.53 9.60 -10.05
N ALA A 121 4.02 9.87 -11.26
CA ALA A 121 3.26 10.61 -12.26
C ALA A 121 1.97 9.86 -12.66
N PHE A 122 2.06 8.54 -12.83
CA PHE A 122 0.92 7.68 -13.11
C PHE A 122 -0.11 7.68 -11.96
N THR A 123 0.32 7.62 -10.70
CA THR A 123 -0.59 7.67 -9.56
C THR A 123 -1.34 9.01 -9.52
N CYS A 124 -0.71 10.12 -9.90
CA CYS A 124 -1.40 11.41 -10.03
C CYS A 124 -2.46 11.40 -11.14
N THR A 125 -2.13 10.88 -12.33
CA THR A 125 -3.10 10.80 -13.44
C THR A 125 -4.23 9.82 -13.13
N LEU A 126 -3.93 8.69 -12.49
CA LEU A 126 -4.92 7.72 -12.04
C LEU A 126 -5.90 8.34 -11.03
N ALA A 127 -5.39 9.03 -10.02
CA ALA A 127 -6.23 9.73 -9.03
C ALA A 127 -7.11 10.79 -9.69
N ALA A 128 -6.57 11.56 -10.64
CA ALA A 128 -7.34 12.59 -11.35
C ALA A 128 -8.40 11.99 -12.28
N HIS A 129 -8.10 10.90 -12.97
CA HIS A 129 -9.01 10.27 -13.93
C HIS A 129 -10.17 9.54 -13.25
N THR A 130 -9.92 8.96 -12.08
CA THR A 130 -10.90 8.08 -11.40
C THR A 130 -11.59 8.75 -10.21
N GLY A 131 -11.10 9.90 -9.74
CA GLY A 131 -11.57 10.49 -8.48
C GLY A 131 -11.17 9.70 -7.23
N LEU A 132 -10.27 8.71 -7.37
CA LEU A 132 -9.89 7.77 -6.30
C LEU A 132 -9.46 8.49 -5.02
N VAL A 133 -8.76 9.62 -5.14
CA VAL A 133 -8.42 10.49 -4.01
C VAL A 133 -9.21 11.81 -4.14
N PRO A 134 -10.27 12.01 -3.34
CA PRO A 134 -11.10 13.21 -3.42
C PRO A 134 -10.32 14.48 -3.09
N LYS A 135 -10.50 15.51 -3.93
CA LYS A 135 -9.83 16.82 -3.75
C LYS A 135 -10.56 17.75 -2.78
N ARG A 136 -11.83 17.47 -2.49
CA ARG A 136 -12.72 18.34 -1.69
C ARG A 136 -12.67 18.04 -0.19
N ASP A 137 -11.96 16.99 0.21
CA ASP A 137 -11.83 16.66 1.63
C ASP A 137 -11.02 17.74 2.36
N GLU A 138 -11.44 18.12 3.55
CA GLU A 138 -10.75 19.15 4.34
C GLU A 138 -9.43 18.63 4.93
N VAL A 139 -9.30 17.31 5.07
CA VAL A 139 -8.17 16.62 5.70
C VAL A 139 -7.75 15.41 4.90
N VAL A 140 -6.44 15.28 4.70
CA VAL A 140 -5.81 14.11 4.08
C VAL A 140 -4.76 13.55 5.04
N PHE A 141 -4.78 12.24 5.22
CA PHE A 141 -3.80 11.54 6.03
C PHE A 141 -2.73 10.90 5.16
N VAL A 142 -1.48 11.08 5.56
CA VAL A 142 -0.32 10.47 4.92
C VAL A 142 0.34 9.53 5.93
N ASP A 143 0.23 8.23 5.71
CA ASP A 143 0.81 7.23 6.60
C ASP A 143 2.13 6.74 6.04
N ILE A 144 3.19 6.77 6.85
CA ILE A 144 4.46 6.13 6.51
C ILE A 144 4.72 4.98 7.47
N ASP A 145 4.98 3.81 6.90
CA ASP A 145 5.37 2.64 7.69
C ASP A 145 6.26 1.69 6.89
N SER A 146 6.87 0.71 7.57
CA SER A 146 7.76 -0.27 6.96
C SER A 146 7.62 -1.65 7.56
N LYS A 147 7.82 -2.67 6.73
CA LYS A 147 7.74 -4.07 7.13
C LYS A 147 8.89 -4.87 6.53
N VAL A 148 9.39 -5.83 7.30
CA VAL A 148 10.41 -6.78 6.82
C VAL A 148 9.69 -7.89 6.06
N LYS A 149 9.96 -8.00 4.75
CA LYS A 149 9.57 -9.18 3.99
C LYS A 149 10.61 -10.26 4.21
N GLN A 150 10.23 -11.33 4.90
CA GLN A 150 11.11 -12.47 5.12
C GLN A 150 11.47 -13.12 3.79
N VAL A 151 12.74 -13.50 3.64
CA VAL A 151 13.24 -14.14 2.42
C VAL A 151 14.24 -15.23 2.76
N TYR A 152 14.25 -16.27 1.94
CA TYR A 152 15.10 -17.44 2.10
C TYR A 152 16.22 -17.47 1.05
N GLY A 153 17.23 -18.31 1.30
CA GLY A 153 18.36 -18.53 0.41
C GLY A 153 19.50 -17.50 0.56
N PRO A 154 20.77 -17.94 0.48
CA PRO A 154 21.93 -17.09 0.71
C PRO A 154 22.15 -16.06 -0.41
N ALA A 155 21.77 -16.38 -1.65
CA ALA A 155 22.05 -15.58 -2.84
C ALA A 155 21.25 -14.26 -2.97
N LYS A 156 20.32 -13.97 -2.04
CA LYS A 156 19.45 -12.80 -2.13
C LYS A 156 20.16 -11.53 -1.63
N GLN A 157 20.54 -10.66 -2.55
CA GLN A 157 21.29 -9.44 -2.27
C GLN A 157 20.54 -8.51 -1.30
N GLY A 158 21.27 -7.97 -0.32
CA GLY A 158 20.74 -7.04 0.68
C GLY A 158 19.88 -7.68 1.77
N ALA A 159 19.56 -8.97 1.67
CA ALA A 159 18.85 -9.69 2.71
C ALA A 159 19.76 -9.93 3.92
N SER A 160 19.35 -9.46 5.09
CA SER A 160 20.11 -9.63 6.32
C SER A 160 19.18 -9.63 7.53
N PHE A 161 19.68 -10.07 8.67
CA PHE A 161 18.97 -9.89 9.94
C PHE A 161 18.96 -8.41 10.33
N GLY A 162 17.84 -8.00 10.93
CA GLY A 162 17.66 -6.68 11.53
C GLY A 162 17.08 -6.81 12.94
N TYR A 163 16.45 -5.74 13.43
CA TYR A 163 15.86 -5.71 14.77
C TYR A 163 14.73 -6.73 14.98
N THR A 164 14.05 -7.14 13.91
CA THR A 164 12.99 -8.16 13.94
C THR A 164 13.55 -9.58 14.10
N LYS A 165 14.87 -9.76 14.06
CA LYS A 165 15.56 -11.08 14.05
C LYS A 165 15.11 -12.02 12.92
N GLN A 166 14.41 -11.50 11.92
CA GLN A 166 14.06 -12.21 10.70
C GLN A 166 15.02 -11.80 9.58
N ARG A 167 15.52 -12.77 8.82
CA ARG A 167 16.31 -12.49 7.61
C ARG A 167 15.37 -12.07 6.49
N GLY A 168 15.51 -10.83 6.05
CA GLY A 168 14.55 -10.24 5.11
C GLY A 168 15.11 -9.08 4.32
N LEU A 169 14.28 -8.55 3.43
CA LEU A 169 14.43 -7.22 2.87
C LEU A 169 13.40 -6.30 3.52
N HIS A 170 13.77 -5.03 3.72
CA HIS A 170 12.95 -4.11 4.48
C HIS A 170 12.29 -3.10 3.55
N PHE A 171 11.00 -3.24 3.29
CA PHE A 171 10.26 -2.33 2.42
C PHE A 171 9.53 -1.27 3.25
N GLN A 172 9.44 -0.07 2.69
CA GLN A 172 8.77 1.08 3.27
C GLN A 172 7.79 1.63 2.25
N ILE A 173 6.58 1.96 2.70
CA ILE A 173 5.56 2.58 1.86
C ILE A 173 5.10 3.88 2.50
N VAL A 174 4.59 4.77 1.66
CA VAL A 174 3.80 5.92 2.09
C VAL A 174 2.45 5.83 1.40
N THR A 175 1.37 5.89 2.16
CA THR A 175 0.01 5.91 1.64
C THR A 175 -0.63 7.27 1.86
N VAL A 176 -1.60 7.59 1.01
CA VAL A 176 -2.54 8.69 1.18
C VAL A 176 -3.94 8.11 1.39
N LYS A 177 -4.69 8.64 2.34
CA LYS A 177 -6.11 8.29 2.53
C LYS A 177 -6.91 9.49 3.02
N THR A 178 -8.22 9.37 2.87
CA THR A 178 -9.19 10.34 3.42
C THR A 178 -10.28 9.60 4.20
N SER A 179 -11.35 10.28 4.60
CA SER A 179 -12.51 9.63 5.22
C SER A 179 -13.29 8.74 4.24
N THR A 180 -13.21 9.04 2.94
CA THR A 180 -13.95 8.35 1.88
C THR A 180 -13.04 7.55 0.95
N CYS A 181 -11.74 7.87 0.91
CA CYS A 181 -10.72 7.18 0.14
C CYS A 181 -10.00 6.11 0.99
N ALA A 182 -10.06 4.85 0.54
CA ALA A 182 -9.18 3.80 1.06
C ALA A 182 -7.70 4.12 0.75
N PRO A 183 -6.71 3.54 1.47
CA PRO A 183 -5.31 3.88 1.26
C PRO A 183 -4.82 3.65 -0.18
N VAL A 184 -4.16 4.67 -0.75
CA VAL A 184 -3.47 4.64 -2.05
C VAL A 184 -1.98 4.82 -1.82
N ILE A 185 -1.14 3.99 -2.42
CA ILE A 185 0.32 4.05 -2.23
C ILE A 185 0.90 5.17 -3.11
N VAL A 186 1.53 6.16 -2.49
CA VAL A 186 2.12 7.31 -3.19
C VAL A 186 3.64 7.26 -3.29
N ALA A 187 4.29 6.45 -2.46
CA ALA A 187 5.72 6.20 -2.55
C ALA A 187 6.09 4.83 -1.97
N THR A 188 7.14 4.24 -2.52
CA THR A 188 7.72 2.98 -2.04
C THR A 188 9.23 3.09 -1.95
N ARG A 189 9.85 2.28 -1.09
CA ARG A 189 11.30 2.11 -1.05
C ARG A 189 11.68 0.75 -0.50
N LEU A 190 12.51 0.03 -1.26
CA LEU A 190 13.16 -1.18 -0.75
C LEU A 190 14.49 -0.83 -0.08
N ARG A 191 14.80 -1.49 1.03
CA ARG A 191 16.04 -1.33 1.80
C ARG A 191 16.61 -2.70 2.18
N LYS A 192 17.89 -2.74 2.53
CA LYS A 192 18.52 -3.93 3.10
C LYS A 192 17.84 -4.35 4.41
N GLY A 193 17.89 -5.64 4.76
CA GLY A 193 17.22 -6.18 5.95
C GLY A 193 17.65 -5.55 7.28
N SER A 194 18.91 -5.11 7.37
CA SER A 194 19.48 -4.45 8.54
C SER A 194 19.10 -2.96 8.67
N ALA A 195 18.28 -2.41 7.77
CA ALA A 195 17.84 -1.03 7.87
C ALA A 195 16.80 -0.87 8.99
N GLY A 196 17.04 0.03 9.95
CA GLY A 196 16.00 0.43 10.91
C GLY A 196 14.83 1.16 10.23
N SER A 197 13.64 1.10 10.82
CA SER A 197 12.38 1.57 10.22
C SER A 197 12.39 3.04 9.81
N GLY A 198 12.93 3.94 10.64
CA GLY A 198 13.07 5.36 10.28
C GLY A 198 14.14 5.67 9.21
N LYS A 199 14.96 4.70 8.76
CA LYS A 199 16.09 4.97 7.86
C LYS A 199 15.61 5.40 6.46
N GLY A 200 15.85 6.66 6.11
CA GLY A 200 15.44 7.22 4.82
C GLY A 200 13.98 7.71 4.80
N ALA A 201 13.28 7.70 5.94
CA ALA A 201 11.90 8.15 6.03
C ALA A 201 11.72 9.59 5.52
N ALA A 202 12.58 10.52 5.96
CA ALA A 202 12.47 11.93 5.57
C ALA A 202 12.55 12.16 4.05
N SER A 203 13.44 11.47 3.33
CA SER A 203 13.52 11.62 1.88
C SER A 203 12.37 10.93 1.14
N LEU A 204 11.88 9.79 1.65
CA LEU A 204 10.71 9.13 1.07
C LEU A 204 9.44 9.98 1.28
N LEU A 205 9.27 10.52 2.49
CA LEU A 205 8.14 11.36 2.85
C LEU A 205 8.11 12.65 2.02
N ARG A 206 9.28 13.27 1.75
CA ARG A 206 9.36 14.42 0.85
C ARG A 206 8.83 14.11 -0.55
N GLU A 207 9.20 12.96 -1.11
CA GLU A 207 8.70 12.51 -2.42
C GLU A 207 7.20 12.22 -2.39
N ALA A 208 6.72 11.60 -1.32
CA ALA A 208 5.30 11.32 -1.12
C ALA A 208 4.47 12.59 -1.01
N LEU A 209 4.88 13.56 -0.17
CA LEU A 209 4.18 14.83 0.00
C LEU A 209 4.18 15.65 -1.29
N ALA A 210 5.29 15.65 -2.05
CA ALA A 210 5.31 16.25 -3.38
C ALA A 210 4.30 15.58 -4.34
N THR A 211 4.16 14.25 -4.26
CA THR A 211 3.17 13.51 -5.06
C THR A 211 1.74 13.87 -4.64
N VAL A 212 1.45 13.91 -3.35
CA VAL A 212 0.15 14.32 -2.79
C VAL A 212 -0.22 15.72 -3.26
N ARG A 213 0.71 16.68 -3.21
CA ARG A 213 0.45 18.03 -3.74
C ARG A 213 0.28 18.04 -5.26
N ALA A 214 1.05 17.24 -6.00
CA ALA A 214 0.91 17.10 -7.45
C ALA A 214 -0.42 16.46 -7.89
N MET A 215 -1.12 15.74 -7.00
CA MET A 215 -2.50 15.28 -7.24
C MET A 215 -3.51 16.44 -7.21
N GLY A 216 -3.10 17.65 -6.81
CA GLY A 216 -3.97 18.81 -6.63
C GLY A 216 -4.66 18.85 -5.27
N ILE A 217 -4.10 18.17 -4.26
CA ILE A 217 -4.62 18.17 -2.89
C ILE A 217 -4.17 19.43 -2.17
N THR A 218 -5.12 20.31 -1.88
CA THR A 218 -4.94 21.55 -1.10
C THR A 218 -5.36 21.42 0.36
N ALA A 219 -6.00 20.30 0.71
CA ALA A 219 -6.40 19.93 2.06
C ALA A 219 -5.26 20.02 3.09
N LYS A 220 -5.65 20.13 4.37
CA LYS A 220 -4.71 19.97 5.49
C LYS A 220 -4.16 18.55 5.49
N VAL A 221 -2.84 18.41 5.47
CA VAL A 221 -2.18 17.11 5.46
C VAL A 221 -1.69 16.77 6.86
N ILE A 222 -2.06 15.60 7.38
CA ILE A 222 -1.52 15.06 8.63
C ILE A 222 -0.69 13.82 8.31
N VAL A 223 0.61 13.91 8.55
CA VAL A 223 1.52 12.77 8.47
C VAL A 223 1.45 11.97 9.76
N ARG A 224 1.12 10.67 9.68
CA ARG A 224 1.06 9.77 10.83
C ARG A 224 2.11 8.68 10.70
N ALA A 225 2.74 8.35 11.83
CA ALA A 225 3.72 7.28 11.90
C ALA A 225 3.91 6.77 13.32
N ASP A 226 4.42 5.54 13.44
CA ASP A 226 4.81 4.97 14.72
C ASP A 226 6.06 5.62 15.33
N SER A 227 6.46 5.13 16.50
CA SER A 227 7.59 5.67 17.27
C SER A 227 8.96 5.48 16.60
N ALA A 228 9.10 4.56 15.65
CA ALA A 228 10.35 4.39 14.91
C ALA A 228 10.61 5.55 13.92
N TYR A 229 9.59 6.38 13.66
CA TYR A 229 9.66 7.58 12.84
C TYR A 229 9.77 8.88 13.66
N PHE A 230 9.78 8.81 14.99
CA PHE A 230 9.94 9.97 15.87
C PHE A 230 11.33 10.61 15.71
N SER A 231 11.46 11.56 14.78
CA SER A 231 12.73 12.16 14.38
C SER A 231 12.56 13.60 13.91
N HIS A 232 13.49 14.47 14.32
CA HIS A 232 13.54 15.88 13.86
C HIS A 232 13.56 16.00 12.33
N LYS A 233 14.12 15.01 11.60
CA LYS A 233 14.14 15.03 10.13
C LYS A 233 12.76 14.81 9.52
N VAL A 234 11.91 14.02 10.16
CA VAL A 234 10.52 13.81 9.74
C VAL A 234 9.72 15.07 10.00
N VAL A 235 9.84 15.64 11.21
CA VAL A 235 9.19 16.91 11.57
C VAL A 235 9.58 18.06 10.63
N ASP A 236 10.87 18.20 10.32
CA ASP A 236 11.39 19.20 9.38
C ASP A 236 10.78 19.05 7.98
N VAL A 237 10.64 17.80 7.49
CA VAL A 237 10.01 17.54 6.18
C VAL A 237 8.53 17.85 6.19
N CYS A 238 7.79 17.52 7.26
CA CYS A 238 6.37 17.88 7.38
C CYS A 238 6.19 19.40 7.34
N ARG A 239 6.94 20.14 8.16
CA ARG A 239 6.85 21.61 8.23
C ARG A 239 7.21 22.28 6.91
N LYS A 240 8.28 21.84 6.23
CA LYS A 240 8.68 22.37 4.91
C LYS A 240 7.66 22.12 3.81
N ALA A 241 6.80 21.12 3.98
CA ALA A 241 5.76 20.76 3.02
C ALA A 241 4.37 21.31 3.41
N ASP A 242 4.30 22.19 4.43
CA ASP A 242 3.05 22.70 5.01
C ASP A 242 2.10 21.55 5.39
N ALA A 243 2.65 20.58 6.13
CA ALA A 243 1.94 19.42 6.64
C ALA A 243 2.14 19.32 8.17
N HIS A 244 1.08 18.92 8.86
CA HIS A 244 1.12 18.57 10.27
C HIS A 244 1.67 17.16 10.46
N PHE A 245 2.17 16.85 11.65
CA PHE A 245 2.62 15.52 12.03
C PHE A 245 1.86 14.99 13.25
N SER A 246 1.75 13.68 13.34
CA SER A 246 1.22 12.93 14.48
C SER A 246 2.04 11.66 14.64
N LEU A 247 3.06 11.71 15.49
CA LEU A 247 4.06 10.65 15.63
C LEU A 247 3.91 9.97 16.98
N ALA A 248 3.79 8.65 17.02
CA ALA A 248 3.84 7.94 18.30
C ALA A 248 5.22 8.14 18.95
N VAL A 249 5.28 8.08 20.28
CA VAL A 249 6.53 8.30 21.04
C VAL A 249 6.72 7.18 22.05
N ALA A 250 7.94 6.66 22.10
CA ALA A 250 8.34 5.72 23.15
C ALA A 250 8.43 6.44 24.50
N VAL A 251 7.82 5.87 25.54
CA VAL A 251 7.78 6.45 26.89
C VAL A 251 9.13 6.23 27.59
N HIS A 252 10.00 7.24 27.53
CA HIS A 252 11.26 7.32 28.27
C HIS A 252 11.16 8.32 29.42
N LYS A 253 12.24 8.55 30.17
CA LYS A 253 12.25 9.36 31.40
C LYS A 253 11.59 10.74 31.24
N THR A 254 11.96 11.52 30.23
CA THR A 254 11.41 12.88 30.03
C THR A 254 9.93 12.88 29.63
N ILE A 255 9.49 11.89 28.86
CA ILE A 255 8.06 11.71 28.55
C ILE A 255 7.29 11.29 29.80
N ARG A 256 7.90 10.45 30.65
CA ARG A 256 7.34 10.04 31.94
C ARG A 256 7.12 11.22 32.86
N GLU A 257 8.13 12.09 32.96
CA GLU A 257 8.07 13.34 33.74
C GLU A 257 6.97 14.27 33.22
N ALA A 258 6.85 14.43 31.89
CA ALA A 258 5.78 15.22 31.28
C ALA A 258 4.39 14.65 31.59
N ILE A 259 4.21 13.33 31.54
CA ILE A 259 2.94 12.67 31.90
C ILE A 259 2.62 12.85 33.38
N ALA A 260 3.60 12.70 34.27
CA ALA A 260 3.41 12.85 35.71
C ALA A 260 3.01 14.27 36.12
N GLY A 261 3.33 15.28 35.30
CA GLY A 261 2.89 16.67 35.50
C GLY A 261 1.45 16.96 35.06
N ILE A 262 0.74 15.99 34.45
CA ILE A 262 -0.66 16.18 34.05
C ILE A 262 -1.55 16.06 35.29
N ALA A 263 -2.29 17.12 35.61
CA ALA A 263 -3.25 17.13 36.71
C ALA A 263 -4.34 16.07 36.51
N GLU A 264 -4.79 15.42 37.59
CA GLU A 264 -5.80 14.35 37.50
C GLU A 264 -7.13 14.86 36.90
N THR A 265 -7.46 16.14 37.11
CA THR A 265 -8.65 16.79 36.54
C THR A 265 -8.54 17.10 35.05
N ALA A 266 -7.35 16.98 34.43
CA ALA A 266 -7.13 17.23 33.01
C ALA A 266 -7.41 16.00 32.12
N TRP A 267 -7.63 14.83 32.73
CA TRP A 267 -7.93 13.60 32.00
C TRP A 267 -9.39 13.56 31.59
N THR A 268 -9.63 13.39 30.29
CA THR A 268 -10.95 13.25 29.71
C THR A 268 -11.23 11.77 29.40
N PRO A 269 -12.31 11.18 29.96
CA PRO A 269 -12.67 9.81 29.65
C PRO A 269 -13.20 9.70 28.22
N ILE A 270 -12.83 8.62 27.53
CA ILE A 270 -13.33 8.24 26.22
C ILE A 270 -13.83 6.80 26.23
N LYS A 271 -14.86 6.53 25.41
CA LYS A 271 -15.39 5.19 25.19
C LYS A 271 -15.22 4.80 23.73
N TYR A 272 -14.93 3.53 23.48
CA TYR A 272 -14.90 2.98 22.14
C TYR A 272 -16.27 2.47 21.74
N ALA A 273 -16.71 2.82 20.52
CA ALA A 273 -17.96 2.31 19.96
C ALA A 273 -17.94 0.77 19.81
N ALA A 274 -16.78 0.22 19.48
CA ALA A 274 -16.50 -1.22 19.53
C ALA A 274 -15.26 -1.42 20.39
N ALA A 275 -15.33 -2.35 21.34
CA ALA A 275 -14.17 -2.67 22.17
C ALA A 275 -13.00 -3.17 21.29
N VAL A 276 -11.77 -2.88 21.70
CA VAL A 276 -10.56 -3.23 20.97
C VAL A 276 -9.80 -4.30 21.75
N TRP A 277 -9.45 -5.41 21.10
CA TRP A 277 -8.64 -6.46 21.72
C TRP A 277 -7.20 -5.97 21.94
N ASP A 278 -6.73 -6.04 23.18
CA ASP A 278 -5.34 -5.78 23.54
C ASP A 278 -4.65 -7.10 23.88
N ALA A 279 -3.70 -7.50 23.04
CA ALA A 279 -2.96 -8.74 23.21
C ALA A 279 -2.05 -8.75 24.44
N ALA A 280 -1.56 -7.58 24.90
CA ALA A 280 -0.69 -7.49 26.07
C ALA A 280 -1.50 -7.59 27.38
N GLU A 281 -2.72 -7.06 27.40
CA GLU A 281 -3.65 -7.23 28.51
C GLU A 281 -4.49 -8.51 28.41
N ALA A 282 -4.48 -9.17 27.24
CA ALA A 282 -5.32 -10.32 26.88
C ALA A 282 -6.82 -10.08 27.14
N ARG A 283 -7.31 -8.88 26.80
CA ARG A 283 -8.69 -8.47 27.04
C ARG A 283 -9.18 -7.46 26.01
N TRP A 284 -10.50 -7.31 25.96
CA TRP A 284 -11.13 -6.19 25.26
C TRP A 284 -11.06 -4.92 26.11
N ILE A 285 -10.56 -3.83 25.52
CA ILE A 285 -10.58 -2.49 26.09
C ILE A 285 -11.78 -1.76 25.50
N SER A 286 -12.65 -1.20 26.36
CA SER A 286 -13.83 -0.42 25.93
C SER A 286 -13.75 1.05 26.33
N ASP A 287 -12.83 1.40 27.20
CA ASP A 287 -12.64 2.71 27.80
C ASP A 287 -11.16 3.07 27.88
N ALA A 288 -10.88 4.38 27.82
CA ALA A 288 -9.56 4.95 28.05
C ALA A 288 -9.73 6.39 28.54
N GLU A 289 -8.64 7.02 28.95
CA GLU A 289 -8.60 8.44 29.24
C GLU A 289 -7.54 9.12 28.39
N ILE A 290 -7.83 10.34 27.96
CA ILE A 290 -6.93 11.15 27.15
C ILE A 290 -6.67 12.49 27.82
N ALA A 291 -5.43 12.95 27.72
CA ALA A 291 -5.00 14.27 28.16
C ALA A 291 -3.97 14.82 27.17
N GLU A 292 -3.67 16.11 27.27
CA GLU A 292 -2.59 16.72 26.51
C GLU A 292 -1.71 17.64 27.36
N VAL A 293 -0.45 17.76 26.98
CA VAL A 293 0.53 18.62 27.65
C VAL A 293 1.49 19.23 26.63
N PRO A 294 1.85 20.53 26.73
CA PRO A 294 2.89 21.11 25.89
C PRO A 294 4.22 20.38 26.05
N PHE A 295 4.96 20.20 24.96
CA PHE A 295 6.24 19.50 24.99
C PHE A 295 7.19 19.99 23.90
N THR A 296 8.47 20.11 24.26
CA THR A 296 9.55 20.41 23.30
C THR A 296 10.40 19.16 23.07
N ALA A 297 10.29 18.60 21.87
CA ALA A 297 11.04 17.44 21.43
C ALA A 297 12.44 17.82 20.89
N PHE A 298 13.33 16.83 20.87
CA PHE A 298 14.68 16.90 20.31
C PHE A 298 15.61 17.93 20.96
N THR A 299 15.41 18.23 22.24
CA THR A 299 16.22 19.18 23.02
C THR A 299 17.72 18.85 23.06
N SER A 300 18.08 17.57 22.87
CA SER A 300 19.46 17.10 22.73
C SER A 300 20.13 17.44 21.40
N LYS A 301 19.40 18.03 20.44
CA LYS A 301 19.91 18.51 19.15
C LYS A 301 20.15 20.02 19.19
N LYS A 302 20.70 20.58 18.11
CA LYS A 302 20.82 22.04 17.92
C LYS A 302 19.44 22.68 18.06
N LYS A 303 19.36 23.90 18.62
CA LYS A 303 18.09 24.65 18.82
C LYS A 303 17.21 24.72 17.57
N ALA A 304 17.81 24.83 16.38
CA ALA A 304 17.10 24.83 15.10
C ALA A 304 16.30 23.54 14.79
N PHE A 305 16.58 22.43 15.49
CA PHE A 305 15.86 21.16 15.35
C PHE A 305 14.91 20.87 16.50
N HIS A 306 14.82 21.77 17.50
CA HIS A 306 13.83 21.65 18.56
C HIS A 306 12.44 21.86 17.97
N ALA A 307 11.50 21.03 18.41
CA ALA A 307 10.12 21.13 17.97
C ALA A 307 9.22 21.22 19.19
N THR A 308 8.58 22.37 19.37
CA THR A 308 7.53 22.55 20.38
C THR A 308 6.18 22.24 19.75
N ALA A 309 5.42 21.37 20.40
CA ALA A 309 4.04 21.02 20.06
C ALA A 309 3.35 20.44 21.32
N ARG A 310 2.35 19.58 21.16
CA ARG A 310 1.73 18.87 22.29
C ARG A 310 2.05 17.37 22.29
N LEU A 311 2.09 16.79 23.48
CA LEU A 311 1.90 15.37 23.67
C LEU A 311 0.41 15.13 23.91
N ILE A 312 -0.19 14.26 23.11
CA ILE A 312 -1.46 13.61 23.44
C ILE A 312 -1.10 12.31 24.15
N VAL A 313 -1.66 12.11 25.34
CA VAL A 313 -1.43 10.94 26.17
C VAL A 313 -2.75 10.21 26.33
N ARG A 314 -2.79 8.97 25.88
CA ARG A 314 -3.88 8.04 26.18
C ARG A 314 -3.44 7.06 27.25
N ARG A 315 -4.20 6.93 28.33
CA ARG A 315 -3.98 5.91 29.37
C ARG A 315 -5.11 4.88 29.39
N VAL A 316 -4.74 3.62 29.56
CA VAL A 316 -5.66 2.48 29.74
C VAL A 316 -5.32 1.77 31.04
N LYS A 317 -6.32 1.42 31.86
CA LYS A 317 -6.11 0.69 33.10
C LYS A 317 -5.48 -0.67 32.80
N ARG A 318 -4.40 -1.00 33.50
CA ARG A 318 -3.84 -2.34 33.54
C ARG A 318 -4.68 -3.16 34.51
N LEU A 319 -5.30 -4.21 33.99
CA LEU A 319 -6.09 -5.13 34.81
C LEU A 319 -5.42 -6.50 34.91
N ASN A 320 -4.41 -6.77 34.07
CA ASN A 320 -3.62 -7.99 34.14
C ASN A 320 -2.32 -7.74 34.92
N PRO A 321 -2.14 -8.34 36.12
CA PRO A 321 -0.91 -8.17 36.92
C PRO A 321 0.36 -8.61 36.18
N LYS A 322 0.26 -9.55 35.24
CA LYS A 322 1.40 -10.03 34.43
C LYS A 322 1.85 -9.03 33.35
N SER A 323 1.06 -8.02 33.06
CA SER A 323 1.38 -6.99 32.06
C SER A 323 2.32 -5.90 32.58
N VAL A 324 2.57 -5.87 33.90
CA VAL A 324 3.38 -4.84 34.58
C VAL A 324 4.87 -5.16 34.39
N PRO A 325 5.65 -4.30 33.71
CA PRO A 325 7.09 -4.48 33.59
C PRO A 325 7.77 -4.29 34.95
N ALA A 326 8.73 -5.15 35.30
CA ALA A 326 9.48 -5.05 36.55
C ALA A 326 10.19 -3.69 36.68
N GLY A 327 10.04 -3.02 37.85
CA GLY A 327 10.71 -1.75 38.16
C GLY A 327 9.98 -0.46 37.74
N GLN A 328 8.65 -0.49 37.52
CA GLN A 328 7.86 0.71 37.27
C GLN A 328 7.31 1.32 38.57
N ALA A 329 7.40 2.66 38.71
CA ALA A 329 6.72 3.42 39.77
C ALA A 329 5.20 3.26 39.70
N GLU A 330 4.50 3.41 40.84
CA GLU A 330 3.07 3.07 41.03
C GLU A 330 2.14 3.62 39.92
N LEU A 331 2.33 4.87 39.47
CA LEU A 331 1.53 5.51 38.41
C LEU A 331 1.56 4.74 37.06
N PHE A 332 2.69 4.10 36.74
CA PHE A 332 2.87 3.30 35.52
C PHE A 332 2.57 1.81 35.72
N GLY A 333 2.44 1.39 36.99
CA GLY A 333 1.96 0.06 37.37
C GLY A 333 0.45 -0.10 37.17
N VAL A 334 -0.33 0.97 37.35
CA VAL A 334 -1.80 0.97 37.19
C VAL A 334 -2.24 1.30 35.76
N TRP A 335 -1.50 2.16 35.06
CA TRP A 335 -1.89 2.68 33.76
C TRP A 335 -0.86 2.39 32.67
N ARG A 336 -1.33 1.88 31.53
CA ARG A 336 -0.54 1.79 30.30
C ARG A 336 -0.74 3.05 29.47
N HIS A 337 0.35 3.73 29.16
CA HIS A 337 0.35 5.01 28.44
C HIS A 337 0.76 4.82 26.97
N HIS A 338 -0.01 5.43 26.08
CA HIS A 338 0.30 5.59 24.66
C HIS A 338 0.44 7.09 24.38
N VAL A 339 1.57 7.49 23.80
CA VAL A 339 1.92 8.90 23.67
C VAL A 339 2.11 9.26 22.21
N ILE A 340 1.56 10.40 21.81
CA ILE A 340 1.61 10.93 20.46
C ILE A 340 2.16 12.35 20.54
N PHE A 341 3.23 12.65 19.82
CA PHE A 341 3.72 14.01 19.63
C PHE A 341 3.15 14.57 18.33
N THR A 342 2.41 15.68 18.44
CA THR A 342 1.66 16.22 17.29
C THR A 342 1.52 17.73 17.33
N ASP A 343 1.57 18.36 16.16
CA ASP A 343 1.16 19.74 15.91
C ASP A 343 -0.18 19.81 15.15
N SER A 344 -0.94 18.71 15.13
CA SER A 344 -2.28 18.64 14.55
C SER A 344 -3.18 19.73 15.14
N PRO A 345 -3.91 20.50 14.31
CA PRO A 345 -4.75 21.60 14.76
C PRO A 345 -6.12 21.14 15.30
N PHE A 346 -6.41 19.84 15.25
CA PHE A 346 -7.69 19.27 15.68
C PHE A 346 -7.78 19.20 17.20
N VAL A 347 -8.98 19.23 17.77
CA VAL A 347 -9.13 19.11 19.24
C VAL A 347 -8.73 17.71 19.71
N LEU A 348 -8.36 17.57 20.99
CA LEU A 348 -7.87 16.33 21.59
C LEU A 348 -8.73 15.08 21.24
N ALA A 349 -10.05 15.20 21.37
CA ALA A 349 -11.00 14.12 21.08
C ALA A 349 -11.07 13.69 19.60
N GLN A 350 -10.57 14.53 18.68
CA GLN A 350 -10.46 14.21 17.25
C GLN A 350 -9.05 13.71 16.90
N ALA A 351 -8.01 14.35 17.44
CA ALA A 351 -6.62 14.06 17.09
C ALA A 351 -6.15 12.67 17.54
N GLU A 352 -6.57 12.19 18.72
CA GLU A 352 -6.24 10.83 19.19
C GLU A 352 -6.77 9.73 18.25
N PRO A 353 -8.08 9.65 17.94
CA PRO A 353 -8.59 8.60 17.06
C PRO A 353 -8.05 8.74 15.64
N MET A 354 -7.86 9.97 15.15
CA MET A 354 -7.18 10.22 13.87
C MET A 354 -5.77 9.62 13.84
N HIS A 355 -4.99 9.67 14.92
CA HIS A 355 -3.70 9.01 14.96
C HIS A 355 -3.83 7.49 14.98
N ARG A 356 -4.75 6.95 15.78
CA ARG A 356 -4.95 5.49 15.94
C ARG A 356 -5.36 4.79 14.63
N GLU A 357 -6.05 5.50 13.74
CA GLU A 357 -6.33 5.02 12.38
C GLU A 357 -5.10 4.76 11.51
N HIS A 358 -3.90 5.18 11.93
CA HIS A 358 -2.63 4.79 11.30
C HIS A 358 -2.48 3.27 11.17
N ALA A 359 -3.02 2.48 12.11
CA ALA A 359 -3.00 1.02 12.07
C ALA A 359 -3.63 0.40 10.80
N GLN A 360 -4.42 1.16 10.05
CA GLN A 360 -4.96 0.71 8.75
C GLN A 360 -3.85 0.45 7.71
N VAL A 361 -2.65 1.02 7.87
CA VAL A 361 -1.49 0.71 7.01
C VAL A 361 -1.12 -0.77 7.06
N GLU A 362 -1.37 -1.45 8.19
CA GLU A 362 -1.14 -2.89 8.34
C GLU A 362 -2.01 -3.71 7.38
N GLN A 363 -3.22 -3.23 7.09
CA GLN A 363 -4.12 -3.85 6.11
C GLN A 363 -3.58 -3.72 4.68
N VAL A 364 -2.88 -2.62 4.37
CA VAL A 364 -2.19 -2.45 3.08
C VAL A 364 -1.03 -3.43 2.96
N PHE A 365 -0.27 -3.64 4.04
CA PHE A 365 0.78 -4.64 4.05
C PHE A 365 0.25 -6.06 3.89
N ALA A 366 -0.82 -6.42 4.60
CA ALA A 366 -1.46 -7.72 4.44
C ALA A 366 -1.92 -7.94 2.99
N ASP A 367 -2.58 -6.95 2.38
CA ASP A 367 -3.06 -7.06 1.00
C ASP A 367 -1.92 -7.15 -0.03
N LEU A 368 -0.80 -6.43 0.18
CA LEU A 368 0.39 -6.59 -0.66
C LEU A 368 1.02 -7.98 -0.52
N GLU A 369 1.14 -8.49 0.71
CA GLU A 369 1.76 -9.79 1.00
C GLU A 369 0.89 -10.98 0.62
N ASP A 370 -0.44 -10.84 0.63
CA ASP A 370 -1.41 -11.82 0.11
C ASP A 370 -1.56 -11.72 -1.43
N SER A 371 -0.74 -10.88 -2.08
CA SER A 371 -0.74 -10.66 -3.53
C SER A 371 0.68 -10.48 -4.09
N ALA A 372 0.95 -9.40 -4.82
CA ALA A 372 2.15 -9.25 -5.64
C ALA A 372 3.45 -9.18 -4.83
N LEU A 373 3.38 -8.98 -3.52
CA LEU A 373 4.51 -8.99 -2.59
C LEU A 373 4.52 -10.24 -1.70
N ALA A 374 3.83 -11.32 -2.08
CA ALA A 374 3.99 -12.62 -1.44
C ALA A 374 5.44 -13.10 -1.53
N HIS A 375 6.14 -12.74 -2.61
CA HIS A 375 7.56 -12.97 -2.79
C HIS A 375 8.29 -11.70 -3.24
N LEU A 376 9.61 -11.72 -3.07
CA LEU A 376 10.53 -10.82 -3.78
C LEU A 376 11.31 -11.73 -4.74
N PRO A 377 10.95 -11.82 -6.03
CA PRO A 377 11.25 -13.00 -6.83
C PRO A 377 12.70 -13.07 -7.36
N SER A 378 13.53 -12.05 -7.16
CA SER A 378 14.89 -12.02 -7.71
C SER A 378 15.98 -12.18 -6.66
N GLY A 379 17.12 -12.77 -7.05
CA GLY A 379 18.37 -12.66 -6.28
C GLY A 379 18.95 -11.24 -6.27
N ARG A 380 18.60 -10.40 -7.27
CA ARG A 380 19.10 -9.04 -7.41
C ARG A 380 18.27 -8.03 -6.62
N PHE A 381 18.94 -7.16 -5.85
CA PHE A 381 18.26 -6.17 -5.01
C PHE A 381 17.44 -5.16 -5.83
N THR A 382 18.00 -4.63 -6.92
CA THR A 382 17.34 -3.62 -7.77
C THR A 382 16.14 -4.18 -8.53
N ALA A 383 16.18 -5.45 -8.92
CA ALA A 383 15.04 -6.14 -9.52
C ALA A 383 13.87 -6.23 -8.52
N ASN A 384 14.16 -6.56 -7.25
CA ASN A 384 13.15 -6.58 -6.18
C ASN A 384 12.63 -5.18 -5.83
N ALA A 385 13.46 -4.13 -5.96
CA ALA A 385 13.01 -2.75 -5.75
C ALA A 385 12.07 -2.29 -6.87
N ALA A 386 12.35 -2.67 -8.12
CA ALA A 386 11.45 -2.45 -9.25
C ALA A 386 10.15 -3.26 -9.08
N TRP A 387 10.25 -4.52 -8.64
CA TRP A 387 9.10 -5.38 -8.32
C TRP A 387 8.18 -4.74 -7.29
N LEU A 388 8.71 -4.22 -6.18
CA LEU A 388 7.93 -3.50 -5.17
C LEU A 388 7.19 -2.28 -5.75
N THR A 389 7.86 -1.53 -6.64
CA THR A 389 7.27 -0.34 -7.28
C THR A 389 6.12 -0.72 -8.22
N LEU A 390 6.28 -1.82 -8.98
CA LEU A 390 5.22 -2.35 -9.86
C LEU A 390 4.09 -3.00 -9.05
N ALA A 391 4.39 -3.65 -7.92
CA ALA A 391 3.39 -4.20 -7.01
C ALA A 391 2.50 -3.09 -6.42
N ALA A 392 3.08 -1.94 -6.02
CA ALA A 392 2.30 -0.78 -5.60
C ALA A 392 1.47 -0.18 -6.74
N THR A 393 1.96 -0.25 -7.98
CA THR A 393 1.21 0.18 -9.17
C THR A 393 0.01 -0.73 -9.42
N ALA A 394 0.20 -2.05 -9.37
CA ALA A 394 -0.87 -3.04 -9.49
C ALA A 394 -1.91 -2.92 -8.37
N TYR A 395 -1.45 -2.66 -7.13
CA TYR A 395 -2.32 -2.37 -5.99
C TYR A 395 -3.22 -1.16 -6.25
N ASN A 396 -2.63 -0.01 -6.60
CA ASN A 396 -3.38 1.22 -6.86
C ASN A 396 -4.35 1.07 -8.04
N LEU A 397 -3.92 0.38 -9.11
CA LEU A 397 -4.76 0.16 -10.28
C LEU A 397 -5.94 -0.79 -9.99
N THR A 398 -5.71 -1.84 -9.18
CA THR A 398 -6.79 -2.72 -8.71
C THR A 398 -7.77 -1.97 -7.81
N ARG A 399 -7.27 -1.12 -6.91
CA ARG A 399 -8.10 -0.22 -6.08
C ARG A 399 -8.94 0.73 -6.94
N ALA A 400 -8.35 1.34 -7.96
CA ALA A 400 -9.06 2.21 -8.88
C ALA A 400 -10.16 1.47 -9.65
N ALA A 401 -9.88 0.25 -10.13
CA ALA A 401 -10.89 -0.59 -10.76
C ALA A 401 -12.06 -0.90 -9.79
N GLY A 402 -11.76 -1.27 -8.54
CA GLY A 402 -12.79 -1.49 -7.52
C GLY A 402 -13.60 -0.22 -7.20
N HIS A 403 -12.95 0.94 -7.16
CA HIS A 403 -13.61 2.23 -6.95
C HIS A 403 -14.60 2.58 -8.06
N LEU A 404 -14.24 2.31 -9.31
CA LEU A 404 -15.12 2.53 -10.47
C LEU A 404 -16.25 1.50 -10.58
N ALA A 405 -16.07 0.31 -10.00
CA ALA A 405 -17.04 -0.77 -10.06
C ALA A 405 -18.23 -0.56 -9.10
N SER A 406 -17.97 -0.27 -7.82
CA SER A 406 -19.02 0.05 -6.84
C SER A 406 -18.48 0.52 -5.48
N VAL A 407 -19.40 1.01 -4.63
CA VAL A 407 -19.11 1.41 -3.24
C VAL A 407 -18.55 0.25 -2.40
N PHE A 408 -19.03 -0.99 -2.64
CA PHE A 408 -18.51 -2.17 -1.96
C PHE A 408 -17.05 -2.44 -2.40
N HIS A 409 -16.81 -2.48 -3.71
CA HIS A 409 -15.48 -2.78 -4.26
C HIS A 409 -14.46 -1.66 -4.00
N ALA A 410 -14.89 -0.41 -3.80
CA ALA A 410 -14.03 0.70 -3.40
C ALA A 410 -13.28 0.44 -2.07
N ARG A 411 -13.84 -0.39 -1.18
CA ARG A 411 -13.24 -0.76 0.11
C ARG A 411 -12.68 -2.18 0.15
N ALA A 412 -12.97 -3.00 -0.85
CA ALA A 412 -12.55 -4.38 -0.93
C ALA A 412 -11.02 -4.53 -1.04
N ARG A 413 -10.50 -5.69 -0.58
CA ARG A 413 -9.09 -6.07 -0.75
C ARG A 413 -8.81 -6.55 -2.17
N THR A 414 -7.54 -6.57 -2.57
CA THR A 414 -7.08 -7.01 -3.88
C THR A 414 -7.60 -8.41 -4.23
N GLY A 415 -7.55 -9.35 -3.30
CA GLY A 415 -8.06 -10.71 -3.52
C GLY A 415 -9.56 -10.79 -3.86
N THR A 416 -10.38 -9.93 -3.23
CA THR A 416 -11.82 -9.84 -3.51
C THR A 416 -12.07 -9.24 -4.89
N ILE A 417 -11.43 -8.11 -5.21
CA ILE A 417 -11.55 -7.46 -6.52
C ILE A 417 -11.08 -8.41 -7.62
N ARG A 418 -9.96 -9.10 -7.41
CA ARG A 418 -9.45 -10.10 -8.34
C ARG A 418 -10.47 -11.20 -8.61
N ARG A 419 -11.08 -11.75 -7.55
CA ARG A 419 -12.08 -12.82 -7.68
C ARG A 419 -13.34 -12.34 -8.39
N HIS A 420 -13.86 -11.17 -8.04
CA HIS A 420 -15.17 -10.71 -8.49
C HIS A 420 -15.13 -10.05 -9.87
N LEU A 421 -14.08 -9.27 -10.14
CA LEU A 421 -14.04 -8.36 -11.28
C LEU A 421 -12.95 -8.68 -12.29
N ILE A 422 -11.87 -9.37 -11.90
CA ILE A 422 -10.73 -9.67 -12.79
C ILE A 422 -10.82 -11.09 -13.36
N ASN A 423 -10.88 -12.09 -12.49
CA ASN A 423 -10.84 -13.52 -12.81
C ASN A 423 -12.21 -14.02 -13.27
N ILE A 424 -12.73 -13.38 -14.30
CA ILE A 424 -13.98 -13.74 -14.96
C ILE A 424 -13.62 -14.52 -16.22
N PRO A 425 -14.04 -15.79 -16.33
CA PRO A 425 -13.81 -16.56 -17.55
C PRO A 425 -14.63 -15.99 -18.69
N ALA A 426 -14.06 -15.98 -19.89
CA ALA A 426 -14.77 -15.61 -21.10
C ALA A 426 -14.33 -16.44 -22.29
N ARG A 427 -15.24 -16.63 -23.25
CA ARG A 427 -14.91 -17.10 -24.58
C ARG A 427 -14.90 -15.95 -25.57
N ILE A 428 -13.84 -15.83 -26.35
CA ILE A 428 -13.70 -14.81 -27.39
C ILE A 428 -14.46 -15.26 -28.63
N ALA A 429 -15.38 -14.43 -29.12
CA ALA A 429 -15.95 -14.58 -30.46
C ALA A 429 -15.50 -13.42 -31.34
N THR A 430 -15.07 -13.73 -32.55
CA THR A 430 -14.71 -12.74 -33.56
C THR A 430 -15.73 -12.77 -34.70
N GLY A 431 -16.35 -11.61 -34.95
CA GLY A 431 -17.16 -11.35 -36.14
C GLY A 431 -16.49 -10.27 -36.98
N ALA A 432 -17.07 -9.92 -38.14
CA ALA A 432 -16.43 -9.10 -39.17
C ALA A 432 -15.62 -7.89 -38.66
N ARG A 433 -16.21 -7.03 -37.81
CA ARG A 433 -15.53 -5.85 -37.23
C ARG A 433 -15.64 -5.78 -35.70
N ARG A 434 -15.97 -6.90 -35.05
CA ARG A 434 -16.32 -6.93 -33.62
C ARG A 434 -15.67 -8.12 -32.93
N LEU A 435 -15.01 -7.84 -31.81
CA LEU A 435 -14.60 -8.84 -30.84
C LEU A 435 -15.59 -8.79 -29.66
N THR A 436 -16.17 -9.93 -29.31
CA THR A 436 -17.11 -10.09 -28.19
C THR A 436 -16.53 -11.05 -27.16
N LEU A 437 -16.61 -10.70 -25.89
CA LEU A 437 -16.32 -11.60 -24.78
C LEU A 437 -17.64 -12.19 -24.27
N HIS A 438 -17.84 -13.48 -24.46
CA HIS A 438 -18.97 -14.21 -23.87
C HIS A 438 -18.60 -14.60 -22.44
N LEU A 439 -19.22 -13.90 -21.48
CA LEU A 439 -19.03 -14.11 -20.04
C LEU A 439 -20.04 -15.14 -19.51
N SER A 440 -19.79 -15.66 -18.31
CA SER A 440 -20.73 -16.55 -17.62
C SER A 440 -22.07 -15.86 -17.39
N GLN A 441 -23.18 -16.55 -17.67
CA GLN A 441 -24.49 -16.16 -17.16
C GLN A 441 -24.51 -16.26 -15.63
N HIS A 442 -25.35 -15.45 -15.00
CA HIS A 442 -25.56 -15.42 -13.54
C HIS A 442 -24.26 -15.19 -12.75
N TRP A 443 -23.35 -14.38 -13.28
CA TRP A 443 -22.18 -13.97 -12.51
C TRP A 443 -22.64 -13.11 -11.32
N PRO A 444 -22.29 -13.48 -10.06
CA PRO A 444 -22.85 -12.80 -8.88
C PRO A 444 -22.58 -11.28 -8.80
N TRP A 445 -21.54 -10.81 -9.51
CA TRP A 445 -21.11 -9.41 -9.55
C TRP A 445 -21.22 -8.83 -10.96
N GLU A 446 -22.17 -9.31 -11.77
CA GLU A 446 -22.38 -8.86 -13.15
C GLU A 446 -22.53 -7.34 -13.22
N ALA A 447 -23.40 -6.75 -12.39
CA ALA A 447 -23.64 -5.30 -12.37
C ALA A 447 -22.36 -4.50 -12.10
N ASP A 448 -21.60 -4.87 -11.07
CA ASP A 448 -20.33 -4.21 -10.74
C ASP A 448 -19.30 -4.32 -11.88
N PHE A 449 -19.27 -5.46 -12.57
CA PHE A 449 -18.40 -5.63 -13.75
C PHE A 449 -18.86 -4.77 -14.92
N VAL A 450 -20.17 -4.68 -15.19
CA VAL A 450 -20.73 -3.81 -16.23
C VAL A 450 -20.37 -2.35 -15.97
N ASP A 451 -20.46 -1.89 -14.73
CA ASP A 451 -20.10 -0.52 -14.35
C ASP A 451 -18.61 -0.25 -14.59
N LEU A 452 -17.72 -1.16 -14.19
CA LEU A 452 -16.29 -1.07 -14.50
C LEU A 452 -16.02 -1.07 -16.01
N TRP A 453 -16.66 -1.97 -16.75
CA TRP A 453 -16.49 -2.14 -18.19
C TRP A 453 -16.91 -0.90 -18.98
N THR A 454 -18.06 -0.33 -18.63
CA THR A 454 -18.64 0.83 -19.32
C THR A 454 -17.95 2.13 -18.92
N THR A 455 -17.59 2.31 -17.65
CA THR A 455 -16.85 3.48 -17.17
C THR A 455 -15.46 3.58 -17.80
N THR A 456 -14.82 2.44 -18.09
CA THR A 456 -13.55 2.41 -18.82
C THR A 456 -13.72 2.56 -20.34
N GLY A 457 -14.96 2.73 -20.82
CA GLY A 457 -15.31 3.12 -22.18
C GLY A 457 -15.61 1.96 -23.15
N GLN A 458 -15.79 0.75 -22.65
CA GLN A 458 -16.24 -0.38 -23.45
C GLN A 458 -17.78 -0.45 -23.45
N ARG A 459 -18.35 -1.22 -24.37
CA ARG A 459 -19.81 -1.40 -24.51
C ARG A 459 -20.19 -2.85 -24.19
N MET A 460 -21.35 -3.03 -23.56
CA MET A 460 -21.99 -4.35 -23.47
C MET A 460 -22.65 -4.72 -24.80
N VAL A 461 -22.80 -6.01 -25.07
CA VAL A 461 -23.65 -6.49 -26.15
C VAL A 461 -25.08 -6.45 -25.62
N THR A 462 -25.92 -5.60 -26.19
CA THR A 462 -27.37 -5.58 -25.95
C THR A 462 -28.05 -6.64 -26.79
#